data_AF-A0A6L3A753-F1
#
_entry.id   AF-A0A6L3A753-F1
#
_cell.length_a   1.000
_cell.length_b   1.000
_cell.length_c   1.000
_cell.angle_alpha   90.00
_cell.angle_beta   90.00
_cell.angle_gamma   90.00
#
_symmetry.space_group_name_H-M   'P 1'
#
loop_
_entity.id
_entity.type
_entity.pdbx_description
1 polymer ?
#
loop_
_entity_poly.entity_id
_entity_poly.type
_entity_poly.pdbx_seq_one_letter_code
_entity_poly.pdbx_strand_id
1 'polypeptide(L)'
;MEASSTSGGVLQGAPRTGIWKDGAVQLSCPETFPEGTRFSVVPLLPIPERPTGHFVIIAGYGLSGRYIGELLKQSGIDFCIIDKNPSTVRTQQRLGHAAVEGDVAAEVTLRAAGIDRATILALSIPDEEAVARAAETARRLKPDIYILARCSFASRGLKAVQRGADDIITAEEEVALRFHERLTLLLTQTPSPAGAAS
;
A
#
# COMPACT_ATOMS: atom_id res chain seq x y z
N MET A 1 -14.46 -48.06 -16.74
CA MET A 1 -14.11 -47.39 -15.47
C MET A 1 -13.25 -46.19 -15.83
N GLU A 2 -13.91 -45.13 -16.31
CA GLU A 2 -13.26 -43.89 -16.74
C GLU A 2 -13.24 -42.92 -15.55
N ALA A 3 -12.04 -42.52 -15.14
CA ALA A 3 -11.86 -41.40 -14.23
C ALA A 3 -11.55 -40.17 -15.09
N SER A 4 -12.57 -39.37 -15.36
CA SER A 4 -12.44 -38.09 -16.04
C SER A 4 -11.83 -37.08 -15.06
N SER A 5 -10.63 -36.62 -15.38
CA SER A 5 -9.96 -35.48 -14.76
C SER A 5 -10.68 -34.19 -15.14
N THR A 6 -11.31 -33.52 -14.17
CA THR A 6 -11.79 -32.14 -14.36
C THR A 6 -10.76 -31.18 -13.78
N SER A 7 -9.94 -30.64 -14.67
CA SER A 7 -9.06 -29.51 -14.41
C SER A 7 -9.88 -28.29 -13.99
N GLY A 8 -9.79 -27.92 -12.71
CA GLY A 8 -10.40 -26.70 -12.18
C GLY A 8 -9.68 -25.46 -12.71
N GLY A 9 -10.14 -24.94 -13.84
CA GLY A 9 -9.71 -23.65 -14.36
C GLY A 9 -10.17 -22.54 -13.42
N VAL A 10 -9.21 -21.78 -12.87
CA VAL A 10 -9.50 -20.55 -12.14
C VAL A 10 -10.09 -19.55 -13.14
N LEU A 11 -11.33 -19.12 -12.91
CA LEU A 11 -11.94 -18.04 -13.67
C LEU A 11 -11.11 -16.77 -13.45
N GLN A 12 -10.40 -16.34 -14.50
CA GLN A 12 -9.61 -15.11 -14.50
C GLN A 12 -10.57 -13.93 -14.74
N GLY A 13 -11.14 -13.39 -13.66
CA GLY A 13 -12.03 -12.24 -13.67
C GLY A 13 -11.61 -11.18 -12.65
N ALA A 14 -11.96 -9.92 -12.88
CA ALA A 14 -11.69 -8.83 -11.92
C ALA A 14 -12.30 -9.16 -10.54
N PRO A 15 -11.65 -8.77 -9.42
CA PRO A 15 -12.13 -9.08 -8.07
C PRO A 15 -13.57 -8.58 -7.88
N ARG A 16 -14.44 -9.44 -7.34
CA ARG A 16 -15.82 -9.12 -7.02
C ARG A 16 -15.93 -8.72 -5.56
N THR A 17 -16.68 -7.65 -5.30
CA THR A 17 -16.96 -7.17 -3.94
C THR A 17 -18.35 -7.60 -3.52
N GLY A 18 -18.49 -7.94 -2.24
CA GLY A 18 -19.75 -8.29 -1.62
C GLY A 18 -19.74 -7.93 -0.15
N ILE A 19 -20.92 -7.97 0.47
CA ILE A 19 -21.11 -7.67 1.90
C ILE A 19 -21.38 -8.99 2.61
N TRP A 20 -20.74 -9.21 3.75
CA TRP A 20 -21.09 -10.32 4.63
C TRP A 20 -22.39 -10.00 5.37
N LYS A 21 -23.42 -10.82 5.18
CA LYS A 21 -24.73 -10.66 5.83
C LYS A 21 -25.34 -12.04 6.10
N ASP A 22 -25.78 -12.26 7.34
CA ASP A 22 -26.51 -13.46 7.76
C ASP A 22 -25.82 -14.80 7.40
N GLY A 23 -24.48 -14.84 7.50
CA GLY A 23 -23.71 -16.06 7.23
C GLY A 23 -23.35 -16.29 5.76
N ALA A 24 -23.65 -15.33 4.87
CA ALA A 24 -23.34 -15.41 3.44
C ALA A 24 -22.65 -14.13 2.93
N VAL A 25 -21.86 -14.26 1.86
CA VAL A 25 -21.36 -13.11 1.08
C VAL A 25 -22.38 -12.78 0.00
N GLN A 26 -23.02 -11.62 0.10
CA GLN A 26 -23.93 -11.11 -0.91
C GLN A 26 -23.13 -10.24 -1.89
N LEU A 27 -23.00 -10.68 -3.15
CA LEU A 27 -22.28 -9.94 -4.17
C LEU A 27 -23.04 -8.68 -4.59
N SER A 28 -22.27 -7.64 -4.93
CA SER A 28 -22.81 -6.33 -5.33
C SER A 28 -23.44 -6.32 -6.73
N CYS A 29 -23.29 -7.42 -7.50
CA CYS A 29 -23.84 -7.59 -8.84
C CYS A 29 -24.40 -9.01 -8.98
N PRO A 30 -25.54 -9.22 -9.67
CA PRO A 30 -26.06 -10.56 -9.94
C PRO A 30 -25.18 -11.28 -10.97
N GLU A 31 -24.22 -12.06 -10.48
CA GLU A 31 -23.46 -13.01 -11.30
C GLU A 31 -23.89 -14.44 -11.00
N THR A 32 -24.02 -15.23 -12.07
CA THR A 32 -24.22 -16.68 -11.98
C THR A 32 -22.87 -17.37 -12.08
N PHE A 33 -22.58 -18.24 -11.11
CA PHE A 33 -21.39 -19.08 -11.11
C PHE A 33 -21.78 -20.53 -11.38
N PRO A 34 -21.01 -21.27 -12.19
CA PRO A 34 -21.20 -22.70 -12.34
C PRO A 34 -21.21 -23.43 -11.00
N GLU A 35 -21.99 -24.49 -10.90
CA GLU A 35 -22.00 -25.35 -9.72
C GLU A 35 -20.60 -25.91 -9.44
N GLY A 36 -20.17 -25.86 -8.18
CA GLY A 36 -18.82 -26.27 -7.76
C GLY A 36 -17.72 -25.20 -7.89
N THR A 37 -18.05 -23.95 -8.29
CA THR A 37 -17.08 -22.85 -8.32
C THR A 37 -16.51 -22.57 -6.93
N ARG A 38 -15.18 -22.57 -6.80
CA ARG A 38 -14.47 -22.24 -5.56
C ARG A 38 -14.11 -20.76 -5.55
N PHE A 39 -14.35 -20.11 -4.42
CA PHE A 39 -13.97 -18.71 -4.19
C PHE A 39 -13.00 -18.61 -3.03
N SER A 40 -12.12 -17.63 -3.09
CA SER A 40 -11.36 -17.15 -1.93
C SER A 40 -11.96 -15.81 -1.52
N VAL A 41 -12.42 -15.71 -0.28
CA VAL A 41 -12.89 -14.45 0.30
C VAL A 41 -11.72 -13.82 1.01
N VAL A 42 -11.26 -12.68 0.50
CA VAL A 42 -10.25 -11.87 1.18
C VAL A 42 -10.99 -10.77 1.93
N PRO A 43 -10.88 -10.67 3.27
CA PRO A 43 -11.43 -9.54 3.99
C PRO A 43 -10.72 -8.28 3.50
N LEU A 44 -11.48 -7.32 2.97
CA LEU A 44 -10.98 -5.97 2.81
C LEU A 44 -10.70 -5.47 4.23
N LEU A 45 -9.44 -5.15 4.52
CA LEU A 45 -9.11 -4.46 5.76
C LEU A 45 -9.99 -3.21 5.83
N PRO A 46 -10.62 -2.92 6.98
CA PRO A 46 -11.47 -1.75 7.11
C PRO A 46 -10.68 -0.53 6.68
N ILE A 47 -11.22 0.24 5.71
CA ILE A 47 -10.62 1.52 5.34
C ILE A 47 -10.69 2.37 6.60
N PRO A 48 -9.55 2.71 7.21
CA PRO A 48 -9.52 3.43 8.46
C PRO A 48 -10.15 4.81 8.24
N GLU A 49 -10.87 5.30 9.24
CA GLU A 49 -11.42 6.65 9.19
C GLU A 49 -10.29 7.65 8.92
N ARG A 50 -10.47 8.51 7.92
CA ARG A 50 -9.45 9.49 7.53
C ARG A 50 -9.17 10.42 8.71
N PRO A 51 -7.91 10.56 9.15
CA PRO A 51 -7.61 11.54 10.19
C PRO A 51 -7.93 12.97 9.74
N THR A 52 -8.53 13.76 10.63
CA THR A 52 -8.79 15.19 10.42
C THR A 52 -7.54 16.01 10.73
N GLY A 53 -7.05 16.77 9.75
CA GLY A 53 -5.71 17.38 9.80
C GLY A 53 -4.68 16.42 9.19
N HIS A 54 -3.95 16.87 8.17
CA HIS A 54 -3.09 16.01 7.38
C HIS A 54 -1.63 16.43 7.60
N PHE A 55 -1.02 15.92 8.68
CA PHE A 55 0.42 15.99 8.88
C PHE A 55 1.01 14.59 8.75
N VAL A 56 1.77 14.37 7.68
CA VAL A 56 2.34 13.07 7.35
C VAL A 56 3.82 13.02 7.70
N ILE A 57 4.27 11.96 8.36
CA ILE A 57 5.70 11.67 8.47
C ILE A 57 6.07 10.66 7.37
N ILE A 58 7.02 11.03 6.51
CA ILE A 58 7.57 10.14 5.49
C ILE A 58 8.92 9.63 6.00
N ALA A 59 9.01 8.33 6.29
CA ALA A 59 10.25 7.69 6.66
C ALA A 59 10.93 7.06 5.43
N GLY A 60 12.15 7.52 5.16
CA GLY A 60 12.92 7.21 3.96
C GLY A 60 12.56 8.16 2.80
N TYR A 61 13.54 8.89 2.28
CA TYR A 61 13.38 9.85 1.18
C TYR A 61 14.25 9.49 -0.04
N GLY A 62 14.26 8.18 -0.32
CA GLY A 62 14.72 7.59 -1.57
C GLY A 62 13.69 7.77 -2.69
N LEU A 63 13.68 6.86 -3.66
CA LEU A 63 12.80 6.95 -4.83
C LEU A 63 11.32 7.09 -4.44
N SER A 64 10.79 6.13 -3.67
CA SER A 64 9.39 6.11 -3.26
C SER A 64 9.04 7.30 -2.35
N GLY A 65 9.86 7.59 -1.34
CA GLY A 65 9.63 8.72 -0.43
C GLY A 65 9.57 10.08 -1.14
N ARG A 66 10.43 10.30 -2.15
CA ARG A 66 10.39 11.51 -2.98
C ARG A 66 9.10 11.64 -3.78
N TYR A 67 8.66 10.55 -4.41
CA TYR A 67 7.37 10.54 -5.11
C TYR A 67 6.20 10.83 -4.17
N ILE A 68 6.20 10.22 -2.98
CA ILE A 68 5.18 10.50 -1.95
C ILE A 68 5.21 11.97 -1.56
N GLY A 69 6.38 12.53 -1.23
CA GLY A 69 6.53 13.93 -0.83
C GLY A 69 6.07 14.91 -1.90
N GLU A 70 6.41 14.66 -3.17
CA GLU A 70 5.98 15.49 -4.30
C GLU A 70 4.45 15.47 -4.49
N LEU A 71 3.83 14.29 -4.42
CA LEU A 71 2.37 14.15 -4.53
C LEU A 71 1.62 14.81 -3.36
N LEU A 72 2.15 14.69 -2.14
CA LEU A 72 1.59 15.37 -0.96
C LEU A 72 1.71 16.89 -1.09
N LYS A 73 2.86 17.39 -1.56
CA LYS A 73 3.08 18.81 -1.83
C LYS A 73 2.07 19.35 -2.85
N GLN A 74 1.88 18.65 -3.96
CA GLN A 74 0.89 19.01 -4.99
C GLN A 74 -0.54 19.03 -4.45
N SER A 75 -0.83 18.18 -3.46
CA SER A 75 -2.12 18.11 -2.79
C SER A 75 -2.29 19.10 -1.63
N GLY A 76 -1.28 19.93 -1.34
CA GLY A 76 -1.31 20.88 -0.22
C GLY A 76 -1.31 20.22 1.16
N ILE A 77 -0.78 19.00 1.27
CA ILE A 77 -0.70 18.25 2.53
C ILE A 77 0.67 18.49 3.16
N ASP A 78 0.67 18.88 4.44
CA ASP A 78 1.90 19.09 5.20
C ASP A 78 2.57 17.77 5.55
N PHE A 79 3.90 17.74 5.46
CA PHE A 79 4.66 16.55 5.82
C PHE A 79 6.04 16.87 6.39
N CYS A 80 6.60 15.90 7.11
CA CYS A 80 7.99 15.90 7.55
C CYS A 80 8.70 14.63 7.07
N ILE A 81 9.94 14.81 6.64
CA ILE A 81 10.79 13.75 6.13
C ILE A 81 11.71 13.25 7.25
N ILE A 82 11.86 11.93 7.39
CA ILE A 82 12.93 11.30 8.17
C ILE A 82 13.84 10.55 7.20
N ASP A 83 15.15 10.82 7.23
CA ASP A 83 16.12 10.05 6.46
C ASP A 83 17.44 9.90 7.23
N LYS A 84 18.13 8.77 7.04
CA LYS A 84 19.45 8.54 7.67
C LYS A 84 20.58 9.27 6.94
N ASN A 85 20.36 9.69 5.69
CA ASN A 85 21.36 10.37 4.87
C ASN A 85 21.33 11.89 5.15
N PRO A 86 22.37 12.44 5.79
CA PRO A 86 22.44 13.87 6.13
C PRO A 86 22.38 14.78 4.89
N SER A 87 22.90 14.32 3.74
CA SER A 87 22.88 15.10 2.50
C SER A 87 21.47 15.22 1.94
N THR A 88 20.65 14.16 2.05
CA THR A 88 19.23 14.21 1.69
C THR A 88 18.50 15.22 2.55
N VAL A 89 18.65 15.13 3.88
CA VAL A 89 18.00 16.02 4.85
C VAL A 89 18.35 17.49 4.61
N ARG A 90 19.65 17.81 4.51
CA ARG A 90 20.11 19.18 4.24
C ARG A 90 19.57 19.74 2.93
N THR A 91 19.48 18.91 1.89
CA THR A 91 18.93 19.33 0.61
C THR A 91 17.45 19.69 0.74
N GLN A 92 16.67 18.84 1.41
CA GLN A 92 15.23 19.08 1.59
C GLN A 92 14.95 20.29 2.48
N GLN A 93 15.74 20.50 3.54
CA GLN A 93 15.66 21.71 4.36
C GLN A 93 15.93 22.98 3.55
N ARG A 94 16.94 22.99 2.65
CA ARG A 94 17.20 24.11 1.74
C ARG A 94 16.06 24.38 0.76
N LEU A 95 15.29 23.35 0.42
CA LEU A 95 14.09 23.45 -0.41
C LEU A 95 12.84 23.87 0.40
N GLY A 96 12.98 24.14 1.71
CA GLY A 96 11.91 24.60 2.58
C GLY A 96 11.08 23.47 3.20
N HIS A 97 11.47 22.20 3.04
CA HIS A 97 10.77 21.07 3.64
C HIS A 97 11.21 20.81 5.08
N ALA A 98 10.26 20.42 5.94
CA ALA A 98 10.58 19.89 7.26
C ALA A 98 11.26 18.53 7.10
N ALA A 99 12.51 18.40 7.54
CA ALA A 99 13.26 17.16 7.48
C ALA A 99 14.14 16.94 8.71
N VAL A 100 14.21 15.69 9.17
CA VAL A 100 14.93 15.23 10.34
C VAL A 100 15.91 14.14 9.92
N GLU A 101 17.14 14.25 10.39
CA GLU A 101 18.15 13.20 10.24
C GLU A 101 18.02 12.19 11.39
N GLY A 102 17.94 10.90 11.07
CA GLY A 102 17.98 9.86 12.09
C GLY A 102 17.39 8.52 11.69
N ASP A 103 17.44 7.58 12.62
CA ASP A 103 16.73 6.31 12.49
C ASP A 103 15.26 6.48 12.89
N VAL A 104 14.33 6.17 11.98
CA VAL A 104 12.89 6.23 12.24
C VAL A 104 12.46 5.28 13.37
N ALA A 105 13.20 4.21 13.65
CA ALA A 105 12.88 3.33 14.78
C ALA A 105 13.16 3.97 16.14
N ALA A 106 13.93 5.06 16.19
CA ALA A 106 14.28 5.74 17.43
C ALA A 106 13.21 6.75 17.84
N GLU A 107 12.80 6.70 19.10
CA GLU A 107 11.80 7.60 19.68
C GLU A 107 12.18 9.08 19.51
N VAL A 108 13.46 9.42 19.74
CA VAL A 108 13.96 10.80 19.58
C VAL A 108 13.73 11.35 18.16
N THR A 109 13.92 10.52 17.14
CA THR A 109 13.73 10.90 15.74
C THR A 109 12.26 11.13 15.44
N LEU A 110 11.38 10.23 15.89
CA LEU A 110 9.93 10.35 15.70
C LEU A 110 9.35 11.58 16.41
N ARG A 111 9.81 11.87 17.63
CA ARG A 111 9.43 13.09 18.35
C ARG A 111 9.93 14.35 17.63
N ALA A 112 11.17 14.37 17.18
CA ALA A 112 11.72 15.49 16.41
C ALA A 112 10.95 15.73 15.09
N ALA A 113 10.48 14.66 14.44
CA ALA A 113 9.64 14.74 13.26
C ALA A 113 8.19 15.19 13.56
N GLY A 114 7.82 15.28 14.84
CA GLY A 114 6.52 15.74 15.27
C GLY A 114 5.46 14.64 15.30
N ILE A 115 5.82 13.43 15.72
CA ILE A 115 4.86 12.32 15.80
C ILE A 115 3.60 12.67 16.61
N ASP A 116 3.72 13.49 17.65
CA ASP A 116 2.59 13.87 18.52
C ASP A 116 1.45 14.57 17.74
N ARG A 117 1.79 15.30 16.67
CA ARG A 117 0.84 15.98 15.77
C ARG A 117 0.58 15.21 14.47
N ALA A 118 1.35 14.16 14.20
CA ALA A 118 1.26 13.42 12.95
C ALA A 118 0.04 12.51 12.94
N THR A 119 -0.69 12.55 11.84
CA THR A 119 -1.85 11.68 11.66
C THR A 119 -1.52 10.42 10.89
N ILE A 120 -0.47 10.46 10.06
CA ILE A 120 -0.02 9.33 9.27
C ILE A 120 1.50 9.21 9.35
N LEU A 121 2.00 7.98 9.52
CA LEU A 121 3.39 7.58 9.36
C LEU A 121 3.51 6.65 8.15
N ALA A 122 4.16 7.13 7.08
CA ALA A 122 4.48 6.35 5.90
C ALA A 122 5.90 5.78 6.00
N LEU A 123 6.00 4.48 6.30
CA LEU A 123 7.27 3.75 6.37
C LEU A 123 7.65 3.26 4.97
N SER A 124 8.37 4.10 4.21
CA SER A 124 8.72 3.83 2.81
C SER A 124 10.13 3.23 2.59
N ILE A 125 10.80 2.85 3.68
CA ILE A 125 12.12 2.23 3.68
C ILE A 125 12.05 0.74 3.30
N PRO A 126 13.10 0.17 2.68
CA PRO A 126 13.13 -1.25 2.29
C PRO A 126 13.51 -2.20 3.44
N ASP A 127 14.05 -1.67 4.55
CA ASP A 127 14.46 -2.47 5.71
C ASP A 127 13.23 -2.86 6.56
N GLU A 128 12.79 -4.11 6.39
CA GLU A 128 11.59 -4.66 7.03
C GLU A 128 11.70 -4.73 8.56
N GLU A 129 12.89 -4.98 9.09
CA GLU A 129 13.11 -5.02 10.54
C GLU A 129 13.08 -3.60 11.12
N ALA A 130 13.64 -2.63 10.40
CA ALA A 130 13.49 -1.22 10.78
C ALA A 130 12.03 -0.75 10.69
N VAL A 131 11.28 -1.17 9.67
CA VAL A 131 9.83 -0.91 9.56
C VAL A 131 9.08 -1.46 10.77
N ALA A 132 9.30 -2.72 11.13
CA ALA A 132 8.61 -3.35 12.26
C ALA A 132 8.92 -2.64 13.59
N ARG A 133 10.19 -2.30 13.85
CA ARG A 133 10.59 -1.55 15.06
C ARG A 133 10.03 -0.14 15.08
N ALA A 134 9.99 0.53 13.92
CA ALA A 134 9.42 1.87 13.80
C ALA A 134 7.91 1.86 14.04
N ALA A 135 7.19 0.87 13.50
CA ALA A 135 5.76 0.70 13.75
C ALA A 135 5.47 0.52 15.26
N GLU A 136 6.24 -0.34 15.93
CA GLU A 136 6.10 -0.58 17.37
C GLU A 136 6.37 0.68 18.20
N THR A 137 7.47 1.39 17.91
CA THR A 137 7.79 2.65 18.58
C THR A 137 6.72 3.71 18.31
N ALA A 138 6.30 3.89 17.06
CA ALA A 138 5.30 4.88 16.69
C ALA A 138 3.96 4.62 17.39
N ARG A 139 3.48 3.37 17.38
CA ARG A 139 2.23 2.98 18.05
C ARG A 139 2.29 3.21 19.56
N ARG A 140 3.44 2.95 20.19
CA ARG A 140 3.63 3.24 21.62
C ARG A 140 3.58 4.73 21.93
N LEU A 141 4.17 5.56 21.06
CA LEU A 141 4.22 7.02 21.25
C LEU A 141 2.87 7.69 20.97
N LYS A 142 2.18 7.22 19.93
CA LYS A 142 0.91 7.76 19.48
C LYS A 142 -0.04 6.61 19.13
N PRO A 143 -0.88 6.17 20.09
CA PRO A 143 -1.78 5.03 19.89
C PRO A 143 -2.80 5.18 18.77
N ASP A 144 -3.10 6.41 18.35
CA ASP A 144 -4.08 6.77 17.32
C ASP A 144 -3.45 7.09 15.94
N ILE A 145 -2.12 7.02 15.79
CA ILE A 145 -1.47 7.31 14.50
C ILE A 145 -1.81 6.23 13.47
N TYR A 146 -2.03 6.62 12.22
CA TYR A 146 -2.15 5.66 11.13
C TYR A 146 -0.78 5.29 10.57
N ILE A 147 -0.46 4.00 10.49
CA ILE A 147 0.86 3.51 10.07
C ILE A 147 0.72 2.69 8.80
N LEU A 148 1.28 3.23 7.71
CA LEU A 148 1.32 2.60 6.40
C LEU A 148 2.74 2.11 6.10
N ALA A 149 2.91 0.80 5.97
CA ALA A 149 4.22 0.17 5.86
C ALA A 149 4.49 -0.41 4.47
N ARG A 150 5.60 -0.03 3.85
CA ARG A 150 6.11 -0.73 2.66
C ARG A 150 6.65 -2.11 3.06
N CYS A 151 6.34 -3.11 2.26
CA CYS A 151 7.03 -4.40 2.28
C CYS A 151 7.36 -4.88 0.85
N SER A 152 8.28 -5.83 0.73
CA SER A 152 8.60 -6.45 -0.57
C SER A 152 7.60 -7.54 -0.93
N PHE A 153 7.12 -8.29 0.08
CA PHE A 153 6.19 -9.40 -0.07
C PHE A 153 5.18 -9.43 1.08
N ALA A 154 3.94 -9.86 0.81
CA ALA A 154 2.89 -9.96 1.82
C ALA A 154 3.29 -10.79 3.06
N SER A 155 4.01 -11.91 2.84
CA SER A 155 4.52 -12.77 3.93
C SER A 155 5.45 -12.05 4.91
N ARG A 156 6.13 -10.99 4.45
CA ARG A 156 7.04 -10.17 5.25
C ARG A 156 6.34 -8.96 5.88
N GLY A 157 5.27 -8.46 5.26
CA GLY A 157 4.42 -7.39 5.81
C GLY A 157 3.71 -7.76 7.12
N LEU A 158 3.47 -9.05 7.37
CA LEU A 158 2.85 -9.57 8.59
C LEU A 158 3.55 -9.10 9.89
N LYS A 159 4.88 -8.99 9.89
CA LYS A 159 5.63 -8.51 11.07
C LYS A 159 5.30 -7.06 11.39
N ALA A 160 5.16 -6.20 10.38
CA ALA A 160 4.82 -4.80 10.59
C ALA A 160 3.42 -4.68 11.19
N VAL A 161 2.44 -5.45 10.67
CA VAL A 161 1.06 -5.48 11.18
C VAL A 161 1.03 -5.97 12.63
N GLN A 162 1.74 -7.06 12.95
CA GLN A 162 1.86 -7.57 14.33
C GLN A 162 2.48 -6.55 15.30
N ARG A 163 3.27 -5.59 14.78
CA ARG A 163 3.92 -4.53 15.56
C ARG A 163 3.14 -3.21 15.54
N GLY A 164 1.93 -3.21 15.01
CA GLY A 164 1.01 -2.08 15.07
C GLY A 164 0.91 -1.25 13.80
N ALA A 165 1.48 -1.71 12.68
CA ALA A 165 1.12 -1.15 11.37
C ALA A 165 -0.35 -1.45 11.06
N ASP A 166 -1.07 -0.46 10.55
CA ASP A 166 -2.48 -0.63 10.21
C ASP A 166 -2.66 -1.22 8.81
N ASP A 167 -1.72 -0.91 7.90
CA ASP A 167 -1.80 -1.31 6.50
C ASP A 167 -0.42 -1.49 5.88
N ILE A 168 -0.37 -2.31 4.83
CA ILE A 168 0.85 -2.67 4.11
C ILE A 168 0.72 -2.42 2.61
N ILE A 169 1.77 -1.88 2.01
CA ILE A 169 1.92 -1.78 0.55
C ILE A 169 3.01 -2.75 0.13
N THR A 170 2.62 -3.80 -0.61
CA THR A 170 3.56 -4.74 -1.22
C THR A 170 4.09 -4.15 -2.52
N ALA A 171 5.35 -3.71 -2.51
CA ALA A 171 5.94 -3.02 -3.66
C ALA A 171 5.93 -3.87 -4.94
N GLU A 172 6.18 -5.18 -4.84
CA GLU A 172 6.20 -6.07 -6.01
C GLU A 172 4.81 -6.33 -6.58
N GLU A 173 3.77 -6.37 -5.74
CA GLU A 173 2.37 -6.51 -6.20
C GLU A 173 1.93 -5.24 -6.93
N GLU A 174 2.27 -4.06 -6.40
CA GLU A 174 1.99 -2.78 -7.07
C GLU A 174 2.69 -2.66 -8.43
N VAL A 175 3.94 -3.15 -8.52
CA VAL A 175 4.65 -3.22 -9.81
C VAL A 175 3.95 -4.19 -10.77
N ALA A 176 3.57 -5.39 -10.31
CA ALA A 176 2.88 -6.37 -11.13
C ALA A 176 1.53 -5.86 -11.65
N LEU A 177 0.77 -5.13 -10.83
CA LEU A 177 -0.48 -4.47 -11.24
C LEU A 177 -0.25 -3.45 -12.35
N ARG A 178 0.84 -2.65 -12.28
CA ARG A 178 1.20 -1.71 -13.35
C ARG A 178 1.60 -2.40 -14.64
N PHE A 179 2.31 -3.53 -14.57
CA PHE A 179 2.57 -4.36 -15.75
C PHE A 179 1.26 -4.87 -16.36
N HIS A 180 0.37 -5.43 -15.54
CA HIS A 180 -0.92 -5.93 -16.00
C HIS A 180 -1.75 -4.83 -16.69
N GLU A 181 -1.86 -3.65 -16.08
CA GLU A 181 -2.53 -2.48 -16.65
C GLU A 181 -1.97 -2.13 -18.04
N ARG A 182 -0.63 -2.04 -18.15
CA ARG A 182 0.02 -1.68 -19.41
C ARG A 182 -0.14 -2.75 -20.49
N LEU A 183 -0.01 -4.02 -20.12
CA LEU A 183 -0.19 -5.14 -21.04
C LEU A 183 -1.62 -5.19 -21.57
N THR A 184 -2.62 -5.03 -20.71
CA THR A 184 -4.03 -5.00 -21.12
C THR A 184 -4.31 -3.88 -22.11
N LEU A 185 -3.77 -2.66 -21.86
CA LEU A 185 -3.91 -1.55 -22.81
C LEU A 185 -3.30 -1.85 -24.18
N LEU A 186 -2.13 -2.51 -24.22
CA LEU A 186 -1.48 -2.86 -25.49
C LEU A 186 -2.23 -3.96 -26.25
N LEU A 187 -2.76 -4.96 -25.55
CA LEU A 187 -3.49 -6.07 -26.17
C LEU A 187 -4.88 -5.67 -26.67
N THR A 188 -5.53 -4.72 -26.00
CA THR A 188 -6.86 -4.20 -26.38
C THR A 188 -6.81 -3.16 -27.49
N GLN A 189 -5.63 -2.61 -27.81
CA GLN A 189 -5.42 -1.64 -28.91
C GLN A 189 -5.10 -2.29 -30.27
N THR A 190 -5.33 -3.59 -30.45
CA THR A 190 -5.17 -4.21 -31.76
C THR A 190 -6.22 -3.65 -32.73
N PRO A 191 -5.85 -2.95 -33.81
CA PRO A 191 -6.83 -2.45 -34.77
C PRO A 191 -7.54 -3.64 -35.42
N SER A 192 -8.88 -3.60 -35.42
CA SER A 192 -9.70 -4.46 -36.27
C SER A 192 -9.13 -4.43 -37.69
N PRO A 193 -8.94 -5.57 -38.39
CA PRO A 193 -8.61 -5.55 -39.81
C PRO A 193 -9.82 -5.01 -40.58
N ALA A 194 -9.90 -3.69 -40.69
CA ALA A 194 -10.74 -3.02 -41.66
C ALA A 194 -10.06 -3.18 -43.03
N GLY A 195 -10.67 -3.97 -43.90
CA GLY A 195 -10.36 -3.97 -45.34
C GLY A 195 -9.47 -5.11 -45.82
N ALA A 196 -10.03 -6.32 -45.88
CA ALA A 196 -9.64 -7.31 -46.89
C ALA A 196 -10.92 -7.88 -47.52
N ALA A 197 -11.69 -7.00 -48.14
CA ALA A 197 -12.73 -7.35 -49.09
C ALA A 197 -12.54 -6.44 -50.31
N SER A 198 -11.84 -6.96 -51.31
CA SER A 198 -11.99 -6.68 -52.76
C SER A 198 -11.12 -7.67 -53.52
#